data_AF-A0A3G1B3C0-F1
#
_entry.id   AF-A0A3G1B3C0-F1
#
_cell.length_a   1.000
_cell.length_b   1.000
_cell.length_c   1.000
_cell.angle_alpha   90.00
_cell.angle_beta   90.00
_cell.angle_gamma   90.00
#
_symmetry.space_group_name_H-M   'P 1'
#
loop_
_entity.id
_entity.type
_entity.pdbx_description
1 polymer ?
#
loop_
_entity_poly.entity_id
_entity_poly.type
_entity_poly.pdbx_seq_one_letter_code
_entity_poly.pdbx_strand_id
1 'polypeptide(L)' 'MKDAQCKKCLQKFHQKDIYTIQQFQYRKTPPYQWTIDYFAKLHITEWDSFCESCILEYQKESADHFQKT' A
#
# COMPACT_ATOMS: atom_id res chain seq x y z
N MET A 1 -17.79 9.87 -13.58
CA MET A 1 -16.51 9.84 -12.86
C MET A 1 -16.01 8.41 -12.87
N LYS A 2 -14.70 8.17 -13.04
CA LYS A 2 -14.14 6.82 -12.90
C LYS A 2 -13.86 6.61 -11.41
N ASP A 3 -14.44 5.57 -10.83
CA ASP A 3 -14.14 5.15 -9.46
C ASP A 3 -13.06 4.07 -9.51
N ALA A 4 -12.12 4.10 -8.57
CA ALA A 4 -11.19 3.01 -8.35
C ALA A 4 -11.72 2.10 -7.24
N GLN A 5 -11.32 0.83 -7.26
CA GLN A 5 -11.65 -0.12 -6.21
C GLN A 5 -10.42 -0.37 -5.33
N CYS A 6 -10.61 -0.30 -4.02
CA CYS A 6 -9.56 -0.64 -3.07
C CYS A 6 -9.30 -2.14 -3.11
N LYS A 7 -8.04 -2.55 -3.33
CA LYS A 7 -7.66 -3.97 -3.39
C LYS A 7 -7.88 -4.70 -2.05
N LYS A 8 -7.76 -3.99 -0.92
CA LYS A 8 -7.93 -4.56 0.43
C LYS A 8 -9.39 -4.69 0.84
N CYS A 9 -10.14 -3.58 0.84
CA CYS A 9 -11.51 -3.55 1.37
C CYS A 9 -12.62 -3.64 0.31
N LEU A 10 -12.25 -3.71 -0.98
CA LEU A 10 -13.15 -3.83 -2.13
C LEU A 10 -14.16 -2.67 -2.29
N GLN A 11 -14.09 -1.64 -1.44
CA GLN A 11 -14.88 -0.43 -1.55
C GLN A 11 -14.41 0.41 -2.74
N LYS A 12 -15.37 1.06 -3.40
CA LYS A 12 -15.10 2.03 -4.47
C LYS A 12 -14.84 3.40 -3.86
N PHE A 13 -13.91 4.14 -4.45
CA PHE A 13 -13.58 5.48 -4.02
C PHE A 13 -13.20 6.34 -5.23
N HIS A 14 -13.27 7.66 -5.06
CA HIS A 14 -13.04 8.59 -6.16
C HIS A 14 -11.58 8.59 -6.61
N GLN A 15 -11.35 8.69 -7.93
CA GLN A 15 -10.01 8.61 -8.52
C GLN A 15 -8.99 9.63 -7.96
N LYS A 16 -9.44 10.76 -7.40
CA LYS A 16 -8.56 11.76 -6.77
C LYS A 16 -7.86 11.25 -5.50
N ASP A 17 -8.37 10.16 -4.92
CA ASP A 17 -7.92 9.60 -3.65
C ASP A 17 -7.31 8.19 -3.85
N ILE A 18 -6.67 7.92 -5.01
CA ILE A 18 -5.96 6.66 -5.26
C ILE A 18 -4.60 6.69 -4.61
N TYR A 19 -4.40 5.77 -3.68
CA TYR A 19 -3.12 5.48 -3.06
C TYR A 19 -2.55 4.18 -3.62
N THR A 20 -1.22 4.10 -3.75
CA THR A 20 -0.50 2.94 -4.27
C THR A 20 0.74 2.66 -3.42
N ILE A 21 1.34 1.47 -3.58
CA ILE A 21 2.56 1.09 -2.87
C ILE A 21 3.74 2.02 -3.21
N GLN A 22 3.72 2.69 -4.37
CA GLN A 22 4.75 3.66 -4.76
C GLN A 22 4.93 4.80 -3.75
N GLN A 23 3.94 5.10 -2.91
CA GLN A 23 4.08 6.12 -1.87
C GLN A 23 5.15 5.75 -0.83
N PHE A 24 5.45 4.47 -0.66
CA PHE A 24 6.49 4.00 0.24
C PHE A 24 7.91 4.29 -0.26
N GLN A 25 8.10 4.72 -1.52
CA GLN A 25 9.43 5.01 -2.08
C GLN A 25 10.18 6.13 -1.33
N TYR A 26 9.45 7.05 -0.69
CA TYR A 26 10.01 8.18 0.04
C TYR A 26 10.31 7.88 1.52
N ARG A 27 9.92 6.68 2.00
CA ARG A 27 10.16 6.24 3.38
C ARG A 27 11.59 5.74 3.51
N LYS A 28 12.29 6.14 4.58
CA LYS A 28 13.67 5.68 4.85
C LYS A 28 13.74 4.22 5.30
N THR A 29 12.79 3.80 6.13
CA THR A 29 12.78 2.46 6.75
C THR A 29 11.34 1.93 6.75
N PRO A 30 11.04 0.83 6.02
CA PRO A 30 11.98 -0.12 5.46
C PRO A 30 12.49 0.46 4.14
N PRO A 31 13.52 -0.15 3.53
CA PRO A 31 13.86 0.16 2.16
C PRO A 31 12.68 -0.11 1.22
N TYR A 32 12.56 0.67 0.15
CA TYR A 32 11.47 0.49 -0.82
C TYR A 32 11.46 -0.92 -1.43
N GLN A 33 12.65 -1.47 -1.75
CA GLN A 33 12.77 -2.83 -2.28
C GLN A 33 12.21 -3.88 -1.30
N TRP A 34 12.55 -3.79 -0.02
CA TRP A 34 11.98 -4.67 1.01
C TRP A 34 10.46 -4.53 1.07
N THR A 35 9.96 -3.30 0.93
CA THR A 35 8.53 -3.00 0.95
C THR A 35 7.80 -3.65 -0.22
N ILE A 36 8.37 -3.58 -1.44
CA ILE A 36 7.85 -4.30 -2.62
C ILE A 36 7.82 -5.80 -2.35
N ASP A 37 8.93 -6.38 -1.87
CA ASP A 37 9.03 -7.82 -1.62
C ASP A 37 8.05 -8.31 -0.55
N TYR A 38 7.80 -7.48 0.47
CA TYR A 38 6.80 -7.73 1.50
C TYR A 38 5.38 -7.76 0.91
N PHE A 39 5.00 -6.74 0.13
CA PHE A 39 3.67 -6.68 -0.49
C PHE A 39 3.46 -7.73 -1.58
N ALA A 40 4.51 -8.11 -2.31
CA ALA A 40 4.45 -9.19 -3.29
C ALA A 40 4.02 -10.53 -2.66
N LYS A 41 4.47 -10.83 -1.43
CA LYS A 41 4.03 -12.01 -0.67
C LYS A 41 2.55 -11.98 -0.29
N LEU A 42 1.95 -10.80 -0.25
CA LEU A 42 0.51 -10.58 -0.02
C LEU A 42 -0.28 -10.52 -1.34
N HIS A 43 0.35 -10.83 -2.48
CA HIS A 43 -0.22 -10.70 -3.82
C HIS A 43 -0.68 -9.27 -4.15
N ILE A 44 0.01 -8.27 -3.59
CA ILE A 44 -0.20 -6.85 -3.85
C ILE A 44 0.91 -6.35 -4.76
N THR A 45 0.52 -5.69 -5.83
CA THR A 45 1.40 -5.07 -6.82
C THR A 45 1.55 -3.57 -6.57
N GLU A 46 2.57 -2.96 -7.18
CA GLU A 46 2.83 -1.52 -7.05
C GLU A 46 1.68 -0.63 -7.56
N TRP A 47 0.84 -1.16 -8.43
CA TRP A 47 -0.24 -0.43 -9.11
C TRP A 47 -1.63 -0.76 -8.56
N ASP A 48 -1.72 -1.65 -7.58
CA ASP A 48 -2.98 -1.88 -6.87
C ASP A 48 -3.43 -0.57 -6.20
N SER A 49 -4.72 -0.29 -6.33
CA SER A 49 -5.34 0.92 -5.80
C SER A 49 -5.81 0.68 -4.37
N PHE A 50 -5.56 1.65 -3.49
CA PHE A 50 -5.98 1.63 -2.10
C PHE A 50 -6.67 2.94 -1.74
N CYS A 51 -7.63 2.86 -0.83
CA CYS A 51 -8.12 4.05 -0.14
C CYS A 51 -7.14 4.48 0.96
N GLU A 52 -7.28 5.71 1.42
CA GLU A 52 -6.40 6.31 2.44
C GLU A 52 -6.27 5.44 3.70
N SER A 53 -7.38 4.94 4.24
CA SER A 53 -7.37 4.12 5.45
C SER A 53 -6.55 2.84 5.26
N CYS A 54 -6.71 2.16 4.12
CA CYS A 54 -6.01 0.91 3.84
C CYS A 54 -4.51 1.12 3.62
N ILE A 55 -4.10 2.20 2.93
CA ILE A 55 -2.67 2.47 2.73
C ILE A 55 -1.97 2.84 4.05
N LEU A 56 -2.66 3.58 4.94
CA LEU A 56 -2.13 3.91 6.27
C LEU A 56 -2.00 2.69 7.17
N GLU A 57 -2.94 1.74 7.09
CA GLU A 57 -2.81 0.46 7.77
C GLU A 57 -1.59 -0.32 7.27
N TYR A 58 -1.43 -0.44 5.94
CA TYR A 58 -0.28 -1.12 5.36
C TYR A 58 1.05 -0.43 5.67
N GLN A 59 1.05 0.90 5.83
CA GLN A 59 2.22 1.63 6.31
C GLN A 59 2.65 1.17 7.69
N LYS A 60 1.70 1.02 8.62
CA LYS A 60 1.98 0.56 9.99
C LYS A 60 2.39 -0.92 9.99
N GLU A 61 1.63 -1.77 9.32
CA GLU A 61 1.86 -3.22 9.27
C GLU A 61 3.26 -3.56 8.72
N SER A 62 3.64 -2.94 7.59
CA SER A 62 4.97 -3.12 7.00
C SER A 62 6.09 -2.58 7.90
N ALA A 63 5.85 -1.50 8.67
CA ALA A 63 6.81 -0.97 9.63
C ALA A 63 7.01 -1.90 10.83
N ASP A 64 5.93 -2.41 11.38
CA ASP A 64 5.95 -3.30 12.54
C ASP A 64 6.57 -4.64 12.19
N HIS A 65 6.28 -5.15 10.99
CA HIS A 65 6.91 -6.39 10.51
C HIS A 65 8.42 -6.19 10.27
N PHE A 66 8.84 -5.06 9.71
CA PHE A 66 10.27 -4.78 9.51
C PHE A 66 11.04 -4.71 10.82
N GLN A 67 10.49 -4.10 11.87
CA GLN A 67 11.13 -4.01 13.19
C GLN A 67 11.33 -5.38 13.88
N LYS A 68 10.57 -6.40 13.46
CA LYS A 68 10.65 -7.77 13.98
C LYS A 68 11.55 -8.67 13.13
N THR A 69 12.12 -8.14 12.04
CA THR A 69 13.01 -8.86 11.12
C THR A 69 14.46 -8.61 11.51
#